data_AF-A0A3D4G0P3-F1
#
_entry.id   AF-A0A3D4G0P3-F1
#
_cell.length_a   1.000
_cell.length_b   1.000
_cell.length_c   1.000
_cell.angle_alpha   90.00
_cell.angle_beta   90.00
_cell.angle_gamma   90.00
#
_symmetry.space_group_name_H-M   'P 1'
#
loop_
_entity.id
_entity.type
_entity.pdbx_description
1 polymer ?
#
loop_
_entity_poly.entity_id
_entity_poly.type
_entity_poly.pdbx_seq_one_letter_code
_entity_poly.pdbx_strand_id
1 'polypeptide(L)'
;VPTLARMDTLTTRMEPFARQVDRIEALGRAVTREDSTQAIPFDVGDSLEEAVRQWFAADQTLARQYAESGDPAIEAQRAEGRGQILGRLQEAVDSVDVRVTEMIAASGDLLTEVRECDDVMLVRTAVLEECATMDSPVCGEARAATPSGRYRFVNAPEDLWDIESVMPWNSPPPVGLTPQGGVGGVQTRSVSRMGNLVLALAVRL
;
A
#
# COMPACT_ATOMS: atom_id res chain seq x y z
N VAL A 1 18.80 -20.87 6.73
CA VAL A 1 19.48 -20.45 5.48
C VAL A 1 18.60 -20.26 4.22
N PRO A 2 17.41 -20.88 3.99
CA PRO A 2 16.62 -20.60 2.75
C PRO A 2 15.68 -19.39 2.82
N THR A 3 15.04 -19.13 3.98
CA THR A 3 13.90 -18.21 4.10
C THR A 3 14.27 -16.74 3.92
N LEU A 4 15.39 -16.28 4.52
CA LEU A 4 15.82 -14.87 4.41
C LEU A 4 16.18 -14.48 2.96
N ALA A 5 16.86 -15.35 2.22
CA ALA A 5 17.18 -15.13 0.81
C ALA A 5 15.92 -15.13 -0.09
N ARG A 6 14.92 -15.95 0.26
CA ARG A 6 13.61 -15.98 -0.41
C ARG A 6 12.77 -14.73 -0.13
N MET A 7 12.78 -14.21 1.10
CA MET A 7 12.15 -12.93 1.47
C MET A 7 12.79 -11.74 0.75
N ASP A 8 14.12 -11.72 0.66
CA ASP A 8 14.85 -10.68 -0.08
C ASP A 8 14.51 -10.70 -1.58
N THR A 9 14.45 -11.90 -2.16
CA THR A 9 14.03 -12.09 -3.55
C THR A 9 12.62 -11.55 -3.79
N LEU A 10 11.67 -11.85 -2.89
CA LEU A 10 10.29 -11.33 -3.01
C LEU A 10 10.26 -9.81 -2.87
N THR A 11 10.95 -9.27 -1.86
CA THR A 11 11.00 -7.83 -1.59
C THR A 11 11.55 -7.07 -2.80
N THR A 12 12.66 -7.54 -3.36
CA THR A 12 13.28 -6.99 -4.57
C THR A 12 12.34 -7.02 -5.77
N ARG A 13 11.52 -8.07 -5.90
CA ARG A 13 10.52 -8.20 -6.97
C ARG A 13 9.30 -7.29 -6.77
N MET A 14 8.92 -7.01 -5.53
CA MET A 14 7.77 -6.17 -5.17
C MET A 14 8.07 -4.67 -5.21
N GLU A 15 9.32 -4.27 -4.95
CA GLU A 15 9.76 -2.87 -4.88
C GLU A 15 9.37 -2.01 -6.11
N PRO A 16 9.43 -2.49 -7.37
CA PRO A 16 8.97 -1.72 -8.52
C PRO A 16 7.46 -1.42 -8.49
N PHE A 17 6.63 -2.35 -8.01
CA PHE A 17 5.18 -2.15 -7.92
C PHE A 17 4.82 -1.17 -6.81
N ALA A 18 5.48 -1.27 -5.65
CA ALA A 18 5.29 -0.32 -4.56
C ALA A 18 5.57 1.12 -5.02
N ARG A 19 6.72 1.33 -5.69
CA ARG A 19 7.06 2.64 -6.27
C ARG A 19 6.05 3.10 -7.32
N GLN A 20 5.50 2.18 -8.10
CA GLN A 20 4.47 2.52 -9.10
C GLN A 20 3.15 2.95 -8.43
N VAL A 21 2.69 2.26 -7.38
CA VAL A 21 1.49 2.64 -6.63
C VAL A 21 1.68 3.99 -5.93
N ASP A 22 2.79 4.18 -5.23
CA ASP A 22 3.11 5.45 -4.56
C ASP A 22 3.08 6.63 -5.55
N ARG A 23 3.57 6.38 -6.77
CA ARG A 23 3.55 7.37 -7.84
C ARG A 23 2.13 7.67 -8.33
N ILE A 24 1.31 6.65 -8.58
CA ILE A 24 -0.10 6.82 -8.98
C ILE A 24 -0.89 7.57 -7.91
N GLU A 25 -0.68 7.26 -6.63
CA GLU A 25 -1.32 7.97 -5.53
C GLU A 25 -0.89 9.44 -5.46
N ALA A 26 0.40 9.74 -5.69
CA ALA A 26 0.89 11.12 -5.74
C ALA A 26 0.21 11.92 -6.86
N LEU A 27 0.04 11.32 -8.05
CA LEU A 27 -0.69 11.90 -9.17
C LEU A 27 -2.17 12.11 -8.81
N GLY A 28 -2.83 11.14 -8.17
CA GLY A 28 -4.22 11.25 -7.73
C GLY A 28 -4.45 12.37 -6.71
N ARG A 29 -3.52 12.53 -5.74
CA ARG A 29 -3.55 13.65 -4.79
C ARG A 29 -3.38 14.99 -5.49
N ALA A 30 -2.45 15.08 -6.44
CA ALA A 30 -2.22 16.29 -7.23
C ALA A 30 -3.48 16.67 -8.03
N VAL A 31 -4.11 15.70 -8.71
CA VAL A 31 -5.36 15.91 -9.48
C VAL A 31 -6.50 16.37 -8.57
N THR A 32 -6.71 15.69 -7.43
CA THR A 32 -7.79 16.02 -6.50
C THR A 32 -7.65 17.42 -5.93
N ARG A 33 -6.40 17.86 -5.70
CA ARG A 33 -6.07 19.19 -5.17
C ARG A 33 -5.87 20.25 -6.24
N GLU A 34 -5.93 19.87 -7.53
CA GLU A 34 -5.65 20.75 -8.66
C GLU A 34 -4.26 21.42 -8.54
N ASP A 35 -3.29 20.71 -7.97
CA ASP A 35 -1.95 21.20 -7.69
C ASP A 35 -0.89 20.28 -8.30
N SER A 36 -0.38 20.69 -9.47
CA SER A 36 0.62 19.92 -10.21
C SER A 36 1.98 19.89 -9.52
N THR A 37 2.27 20.80 -8.59
CA THR A 37 3.57 20.84 -7.89
C THR A 37 3.80 19.62 -7.01
N GLN A 38 2.73 18.94 -6.59
CA GLN A 38 2.78 17.68 -5.83
C GLN A 38 3.14 16.45 -6.67
N ALA A 39 3.12 16.58 -8.00
CA ALA A 39 3.41 15.48 -8.94
C ALA A 39 4.65 15.72 -9.81
N ILE A 40 5.22 16.93 -9.83
CA ILE A 40 6.43 17.22 -10.63
C ILE A 40 7.67 16.54 -10.04
N PRO A 41 8.62 16.04 -10.87
CA PRO A 41 8.58 16.03 -12.33
C PRO A 41 7.66 14.95 -12.89
N PHE A 42 7.01 15.22 -14.03
CA PHE A 42 6.28 14.21 -14.78
C PHE A 42 7.24 13.42 -15.68
N ASP A 43 7.09 12.11 -15.73
CA ASP A 43 7.78 11.24 -16.68
C ASP A 43 7.08 11.28 -18.04
N VAL A 44 7.75 11.83 -19.05
CA VAL A 44 7.26 11.90 -20.43
C VAL A 44 7.30 10.55 -21.15
N GLY A 45 8.00 9.55 -20.60
CA GLY A 45 7.98 8.17 -21.08
C GLY A 45 6.77 7.38 -20.60
N ASP A 46 6.08 7.84 -19.56
CA ASP A 46 4.89 7.20 -19.00
C ASP A 46 3.61 7.85 -19.56
N SER A 47 2.77 7.04 -20.20
CA SER A 47 1.56 7.53 -20.86
C SER A 47 0.48 8.02 -19.90
N LEU A 48 0.45 7.50 -18.67
CA LEU A 48 -0.47 7.94 -17.62
C LEU A 48 -0.02 9.29 -17.08
N GLU A 49 1.27 9.45 -16.79
CA GLU A 49 1.82 10.72 -16.33
C GLU A 49 1.68 11.83 -17.38
N GLU A 50 1.91 11.50 -18.66
CA GLU A 50 1.69 12.41 -19.77
C GLU A 50 0.21 12.83 -19.86
N ALA A 51 -0.74 11.89 -19.65
CA ALA A 51 -2.16 12.21 -19.62
C ALA A 51 -2.52 13.14 -18.44
N VAL A 52 -1.95 12.93 -17.25
CA VAL A 52 -2.14 13.81 -16.08
C VAL A 52 -1.58 15.20 -16.36
N ARG A 53 -0.39 15.29 -16.96
CA ARG A 53 0.25 16.55 -17.35
C ARG A 53 -0.62 17.33 -18.35
N GLN A 54 -1.16 16.66 -19.36
CA GLN A 54 -2.05 17.26 -20.35
C GLN A 54 -3.36 17.73 -19.72
N TRP A 55 -3.94 16.94 -18.81
CA TRP A 55 -5.13 17.33 -18.07
C TRP A 55 -4.90 18.63 -17.26
N PHE A 56 -3.79 18.75 -16.54
CA PHE A 56 -3.47 19.98 -15.80
C PHE A 56 -3.38 21.22 -16.71
N ALA A 57 -2.80 21.08 -17.90
CA ALA A 57 -2.71 22.19 -18.86
C ALA A 57 -4.08 22.61 -19.40
N ALA A 58 -4.95 21.62 -19.69
CA ALA A 58 -6.32 21.87 -20.13
C ALA A 58 -7.17 22.50 -19.01
N ASP A 59 -7.11 21.94 -17.80
CA ASP A 59 -7.86 22.43 -16.65
C ASP A 59 -7.46 23.85 -16.25
N GLN A 60 -6.16 24.19 -16.32
CA GLN A 60 -5.71 25.57 -16.08
C GLN A 60 -6.35 26.56 -17.07
N THR A 61 -6.56 26.16 -18.32
CA THR A 61 -7.24 27.01 -19.32
C THR A 61 -8.71 27.19 -18.97
N LEU A 62 -9.40 26.10 -18.62
CA LEU A 62 -10.81 26.16 -18.20
C LEU A 62 -11.00 26.95 -16.89
N ALA A 63 -10.09 26.81 -15.93
CA ALA A 63 -10.13 27.53 -14.66
C ALA A 63 -10.04 29.05 -14.87
N ARG A 64 -9.18 29.51 -15.79
CA ARG A 64 -9.10 30.94 -16.17
C ARG A 64 -10.40 31.42 -16.82
N GLN A 65 -10.93 30.65 -17.77
CA GLN A 65 -12.19 31.01 -18.44
C GLN A 65 -13.36 31.09 -17.46
N TYR A 66 -13.46 30.14 -16.52
CA TYR A 66 -14.47 30.17 -15.47
C TYR A 66 -14.32 31.39 -14.54
N ALA A 67 -13.09 31.74 -14.16
CA ALA A 67 -12.84 32.91 -13.32
C ALA A 67 -13.28 34.23 -14.00
N GLU A 68 -13.24 34.29 -15.33
CA GLU A 68 -13.66 35.45 -16.11
C GLU A 68 -15.18 35.48 -16.38
N SER A 69 -15.79 34.31 -16.67
CA SER A 69 -17.19 34.23 -17.13
C SER A 69 -18.19 33.85 -16.04
N GLY A 70 -17.78 33.07 -15.03
CA GLY A 70 -18.67 32.43 -14.07
C GLY A 70 -19.61 31.38 -14.69
N ASP A 71 -19.30 30.87 -15.89
CA ASP A 71 -20.18 29.97 -16.63
C ASP A 71 -20.22 28.56 -16.00
N PRO A 72 -21.39 28.09 -15.49
CA PRO A 72 -21.51 26.77 -14.89
C PRO A 72 -21.24 25.62 -15.87
N ALA A 73 -21.32 25.84 -17.19
CA ALA A 73 -20.95 24.82 -18.18
C ALA A 73 -19.44 24.53 -18.15
N ILE A 74 -18.60 25.54 -17.88
CA ILE A 74 -17.15 25.36 -17.76
C ILE A 74 -16.82 24.59 -16.48
N GLU A 75 -17.50 24.89 -15.38
CA GLU A 75 -17.36 24.14 -14.13
C GLU A 75 -17.72 22.65 -14.29
N ALA A 76 -18.82 22.36 -15.00
CA ALA A 76 -19.20 21.00 -15.34
C ALA A 76 -18.14 20.29 -16.20
N GLN A 77 -17.57 20.97 -17.18
CA GLN A 77 -16.49 20.44 -18.02
C GLN A 77 -15.21 20.14 -17.21
N ARG A 78 -14.84 21.01 -16.26
CA ARG A 78 -13.70 20.76 -15.35
C ARG A 78 -13.95 19.53 -14.48
N ALA A 79 -15.15 19.42 -13.91
CA ALA A 79 -15.54 18.27 -13.08
C ALA A 79 -15.51 16.95 -13.88
N GLU A 80 -16.00 16.96 -15.12
CA GLU A 80 -15.95 15.81 -16.02
C GLU A 80 -14.50 15.42 -16.34
N GLY A 81 -13.66 16.37 -16.75
CA GLY A 81 -12.25 16.12 -17.05
C GLY A 81 -11.49 15.55 -15.85
N ARG A 82 -11.74 16.10 -14.65
CA ARG A 82 -11.18 15.58 -13.39
C ARG A 82 -11.66 14.15 -13.10
N GLY A 83 -12.94 13.85 -13.31
CA GLY A 83 -13.48 12.50 -13.17
C GLY A 83 -12.83 11.49 -14.13
N GLN A 84 -12.64 11.87 -15.38
CA GLN A 84 -12.00 11.02 -16.39
C GLN A 84 -10.54 10.67 -16.03
N ILE A 85 -9.74 11.65 -15.58
CA ILE A 85 -8.34 11.39 -15.23
C ILE A 85 -8.22 10.58 -13.93
N LEU A 86 -9.11 10.80 -12.94
CA LEU A 86 -9.18 9.97 -11.73
C LEU A 86 -9.57 8.52 -12.07
N GLY A 87 -10.48 8.31 -13.03
CA GLY A 87 -10.81 6.97 -13.53
C GLY A 87 -9.61 6.24 -14.12
N ARG A 88 -8.81 6.92 -14.95
CA ARG A 88 -7.58 6.34 -15.52
C ARG A 88 -6.53 5.99 -14.46
N LEU A 89 -6.40 6.83 -13.42
CA LEU A 89 -5.51 6.55 -12.29
C LEU A 89 -5.96 5.30 -11.53
N GLN A 90 -7.28 5.13 -11.32
CA GLN A 90 -7.82 3.91 -10.70
C GLN A 90 -7.54 2.67 -11.56
N GLU A 91 -7.80 2.74 -12.87
CA GLU A 91 -7.49 1.64 -13.80
C GLU A 91 -6.00 1.25 -13.77
N ALA A 92 -5.11 2.23 -13.57
CA ALA A 92 -3.68 1.97 -13.42
C ALA A 92 -3.33 1.25 -12.11
N VAL A 93 -3.98 1.60 -10.99
CA VAL A 93 -3.85 0.85 -9.72
C VAL A 93 -4.35 -0.58 -9.90
N ASP A 94 -5.53 -0.77 -10.49
CA ASP A 94 -6.12 -2.09 -10.74
C ASP A 94 -5.18 -2.94 -11.62
N SER A 95 -4.52 -2.33 -12.61
CA SER A 95 -3.52 -3.00 -13.45
C SER A 95 -2.25 -3.37 -12.69
N VAL A 96 -1.81 -2.58 -11.70
CA VAL A 96 -0.72 -2.97 -10.78
C VAL A 96 -1.17 -4.19 -9.96
N ASP A 97 -2.36 -4.17 -9.38
CA ASP A 97 -2.88 -5.24 -8.54
C ASP A 97 -2.98 -6.58 -9.29
N VAL A 98 -3.44 -6.55 -10.55
CA VAL A 98 -3.45 -7.74 -11.42
C VAL A 98 -2.04 -8.29 -11.61
N ARG A 99 -1.07 -7.45 -11.98
CA ARG A 99 0.32 -7.87 -12.21
C ARG A 99 0.99 -8.40 -10.95
N VAL A 100 0.71 -7.78 -9.80
CA VAL A 100 1.15 -8.26 -8.49
C VAL A 100 0.54 -9.62 -8.18
N THR A 101 -0.76 -9.80 -8.40
CA THR A 101 -1.47 -11.08 -8.18
C THR A 101 -0.92 -12.20 -9.08
N GLU A 102 -0.63 -11.91 -10.34
CA GLU A 102 0.00 -12.86 -11.27
C GLU A 102 1.41 -13.24 -10.82
N MET A 103 2.22 -12.28 -10.37
CA MET A 103 3.56 -12.53 -9.83
C MET A 103 3.52 -13.37 -8.55
N ILE A 104 2.57 -13.07 -7.68
CA ILE A 104 2.25 -13.80 -6.46
C ILE A 104 1.92 -15.26 -6.81
N ALA A 105 0.98 -15.48 -7.74
CA ALA A 105 0.58 -16.82 -8.18
C ALA A 105 1.75 -17.60 -8.81
N ALA A 106 2.60 -16.94 -9.60
CA ALA A 106 3.78 -17.54 -10.22
C ALA A 106 4.88 -17.90 -9.21
N SER A 107 4.83 -17.38 -7.98
CA SER A 107 5.85 -17.60 -6.96
C SER A 107 5.62 -18.88 -6.12
N GLY A 108 4.55 -19.64 -6.38
CA GLY A 108 4.27 -20.92 -5.72
C GLY A 108 4.15 -20.78 -4.19
N ASP A 109 4.85 -21.64 -3.45
CA ASP A 109 4.79 -21.69 -1.97
C ASP A 109 5.43 -20.48 -1.27
N LEU A 110 6.10 -19.58 -2.02
CA LEU A 110 6.79 -18.42 -1.47
C LEU A 110 5.86 -17.53 -0.63
N LEU A 111 4.58 -17.41 -0.98
CA LEU A 111 3.60 -16.67 -0.18
C LEU A 111 3.16 -17.38 1.08
N THR A 112 3.09 -18.70 1.06
CA THR A 112 2.78 -19.48 2.26
C THR A 112 3.94 -19.31 3.25
N GLU A 113 5.18 -19.41 2.76
CA GLU A 113 6.40 -19.23 3.56
C GLU A 113 6.60 -17.77 4.02
N VAL A 114 6.20 -16.78 3.23
CA VAL A 114 6.28 -15.35 3.61
C VAL A 114 5.12 -14.94 4.51
N ARG A 115 3.92 -15.52 4.38
CA ARG A 115 2.82 -15.33 5.35
C ARG A 115 3.18 -15.83 6.74
N GLU A 116 4.00 -16.87 6.83
CA GLU A 116 4.59 -17.31 8.10
C GLU A 116 5.58 -16.30 8.69
N CYS A 117 6.03 -15.31 7.91
CA CYS A 117 6.94 -14.23 8.31
C CYS A 117 6.27 -12.84 8.30
N ASP A 118 4.99 -12.74 7.94
CA ASP A 118 4.28 -11.47 7.84
C ASP A 118 3.90 -10.99 9.24
N ASP A 119 4.22 -9.72 9.53
CA ASP A 119 4.09 -9.14 10.87
C ASP A 119 4.93 -9.86 11.95
N VAL A 120 5.93 -10.67 11.60
CA VAL A 120 6.77 -11.42 12.54
C VAL A 120 7.93 -10.56 13.04
N MET A 121 8.07 -10.49 14.35
CA MET A 121 9.24 -9.93 15.02
C MET A 121 10.38 -10.93 15.00
N LEU A 122 11.50 -10.49 14.44
CA LEU A 122 12.69 -11.28 14.23
C LEU A 122 13.62 -11.15 15.45
N VAL A 123 14.19 -12.26 15.90
CA VAL A 123 15.25 -12.22 16.93
C VAL A 123 16.55 -11.79 16.26
N ARG A 124 17.01 -10.58 16.56
CA ARG A 124 18.14 -9.89 15.91
C ARG A 124 19.41 -10.72 15.94
N THR A 125 19.70 -11.37 17.06
CA THR A 125 20.88 -12.22 17.25
C THR A 125 20.86 -13.42 16.31
N ALA A 126 19.74 -14.14 16.24
CA ALA A 126 19.55 -15.25 15.31
C ALA A 126 19.64 -14.80 13.84
N VAL A 127 19.09 -13.62 13.50
CA VAL A 127 19.22 -13.05 12.16
C VAL A 127 20.69 -12.75 11.85
N LEU A 128 21.43 -12.12 12.75
CA LEU A 128 22.84 -11.80 12.55
C LEU A 128 23.73 -13.05 12.38
N GLU A 129 23.43 -14.12 13.12
CA GLU A 129 24.10 -15.43 12.98
C GLU A 129 23.86 -16.03 11.59
N GLU A 130 22.61 -16.05 11.12
CA GLU A 130 22.26 -16.54 9.78
C GLU A 130 22.78 -15.61 8.67
N CYS A 131 22.85 -14.32 8.93
CA CYS A 131 23.33 -13.33 7.98
C CYS A 131 24.79 -13.50 7.62
N ALA A 132 25.65 -14.02 8.51
CA ALA A 132 27.09 -14.20 8.27
C ALA A 132 27.69 -13.05 7.42
N THR A 133 28.10 -13.34 6.18
CA THR A 133 28.58 -12.36 5.17
C THR A 133 27.55 -12.00 4.08
N MET A 134 26.32 -12.50 4.18
CA MET A 134 25.23 -12.20 3.25
C MET A 134 24.89 -10.71 3.28
N ASP A 135 24.72 -10.15 2.10
CA ASP A 135 24.25 -8.79 1.91
C ASP A 135 22.81 -8.84 1.42
N SER A 136 21.89 -8.46 2.30
CA SER A 136 20.45 -8.40 2.04
C SER A 136 19.84 -7.29 2.92
N PRO A 137 18.69 -6.73 2.55
CA PRO A 137 18.03 -5.65 3.31
C PRO A 137 17.77 -6.01 4.77
N VAL A 138 17.34 -7.25 5.05
CA VAL A 138 17.11 -7.72 6.43
C VAL A 138 18.41 -7.83 7.22
N CYS A 139 19.51 -8.26 6.59
CA CYS A 139 20.83 -8.30 7.22
C CYS A 139 21.41 -6.89 7.41
N GLY A 140 21.18 -5.98 6.47
CA GLY A 140 21.55 -4.57 6.58
C GLY A 140 20.84 -3.89 7.74
N GLU A 141 19.53 -4.07 7.87
CA GLU A 141 18.77 -3.52 9.00
C GLU A 141 19.12 -4.20 10.33
N ALA A 142 19.32 -5.52 10.35
CA ALA A 142 19.76 -6.21 11.56
C ALA A 142 21.14 -5.72 12.03
N ARG A 143 22.04 -5.32 11.13
CA ARG A 143 23.34 -4.72 11.47
C ARG A 143 23.25 -3.23 11.84
N ALA A 144 22.21 -2.52 11.39
CA ALA A 144 22.07 -1.09 11.62
C ALA A 144 21.92 -0.75 13.11
N ALA A 145 22.56 0.33 13.56
CA ALA A 145 22.38 0.85 14.92
C ALA A 145 20.95 1.40 15.12
N THR A 146 20.36 1.93 14.04
CA THR A 146 19.00 2.46 14.01
C THR A 146 18.29 1.90 12.76
N PRO A 147 17.53 0.80 12.88
CA PRO A 147 16.80 0.23 11.75
C PRO A 147 15.77 1.21 11.19
N SER A 148 15.46 1.10 9.89
CA SER A 148 14.51 2.00 9.22
C SER A 148 13.05 1.76 9.65
N GLY A 149 12.79 0.61 10.29
CA GLY A 149 11.47 0.19 10.73
C GLY A 149 10.75 -0.75 9.77
N ARG A 150 11.38 -1.10 8.63
CA ARG A 150 10.86 -2.08 7.66
C ARG A 150 10.74 -3.47 8.27
N TYR A 151 11.72 -3.88 9.06
CA TYR A 151 11.70 -5.12 9.84
C TYR A 151 11.66 -4.80 11.35
N ARG A 152 10.90 -5.59 12.11
CA ARG A 152 10.84 -5.46 13.57
C ARG A 152 11.77 -6.48 14.21
N PHE A 153 12.65 -6.00 15.09
CA PHE A 153 13.63 -6.84 15.77
C PHE A 153 13.44 -6.80 17.28
N VAL A 154 13.64 -7.95 17.92
CA VAL A 154 13.91 -8.06 19.36
C VAL A 154 15.33 -8.56 19.57
N ASN A 155 15.93 -8.34 20.74
CA ASN A 155 17.32 -8.75 20.97
C ASN A 155 17.42 -10.20 21.43
N ALA A 156 16.42 -10.69 22.15
CA ALA A 156 16.35 -12.05 22.64
C ALA A 156 14.95 -12.68 22.41
N PRO A 157 14.84 -14.02 22.34
CA PRO A 157 13.56 -14.71 22.18
C PRO A 157 12.55 -14.40 23.29
N GLU A 158 13.01 -14.17 24.52
CA GLU A 158 12.19 -13.80 25.67
C GLU A 158 11.47 -12.45 25.50
N ASP A 159 12.11 -11.48 24.86
CA ASP A 159 11.58 -10.14 24.58
C ASP A 159 10.32 -10.19 23.68
N LEU A 160 10.10 -11.29 22.96
CA LEU A 160 8.88 -11.47 22.15
C LEU A 160 7.63 -11.46 23.02
N TRP A 161 7.70 -11.96 24.26
CA TRP A 161 6.55 -12.09 25.14
C TRP A 161 6.16 -10.77 25.80
N ASP A 162 7.08 -9.80 25.88
CA ASP A 162 6.85 -8.49 26.50
C ASP A 162 6.15 -7.49 25.55
N ILE A 163 5.95 -7.87 24.29
CA ILE A 163 5.33 -7.02 23.28
C ILE A 163 3.84 -7.37 23.18
N GLU A 164 3.04 -6.61 23.92
CA GLU A 164 1.58 -6.71 23.93
C GLU A 164 0.95 -5.56 23.14
N SER A 165 0.00 -5.87 22.26
CA SER A 165 -0.87 -4.86 21.67
C SER A 165 -2.29 -5.39 21.56
N VAL A 166 -3.26 -4.60 22.05
CA VAL A 166 -4.68 -4.94 22.01
C VAL A 166 -5.40 -3.90 21.14
N MET A 167 -6.01 -4.36 20.06
CA MET A 167 -7.01 -3.58 19.33
C MET A 167 -8.39 -3.87 19.97
N PRO A 168 -9.05 -2.86 20.57
CA PRO A 168 -10.36 -3.04 21.16
C PRO A 168 -11.40 -3.40 20.08
N TRP A 169 -12.55 -3.94 20.51
CA TRP A 169 -13.65 -4.28 19.62
C TRP A 169 -14.01 -3.11 18.70
N ASN A 170 -14.03 -3.35 17.39
CA ASN A 170 -14.55 -2.37 16.46
C ASN A 170 -16.08 -2.25 16.59
N SER A 171 -16.60 -1.03 16.43
CA SER A 171 -18.05 -0.83 16.32
C SER A 171 -18.54 -1.49 15.03
N PRO A 172 -19.59 -2.34 15.10
CA PRO A 172 -20.13 -2.95 13.89
C PRO A 172 -20.67 -1.85 12.96
N PRO A 173 -20.41 -1.93 11.64
CA PRO A 173 -21.04 -1.04 10.69
C PRO A 173 -22.58 -1.18 10.73
N PRO A 174 -23.34 -0.15 10.31
CA PRO A 174 -24.80 -0.25 10.22
C PRO A 174 -25.22 -1.46 9.38
N VAL A 175 -26.28 -2.15 9.80
CA VAL A 175 -26.89 -3.24 9.02
C VAL A 175 -27.36 -2.67 7.68
N GLY A 176 -26.91 -3.28 6.59
CA GLY A 176 -27.20 -2.78 5.24
C GLY A 176 -27.15 -3.88 4.21
N LEU A 177 -27.76 -3.63 3.05
CA LEU A 177 -27.71 -4.56 1.92
C LEU A 177 -26.33 -4.52 1.28
N THR A 178 -25.75 -5.68 1.01
CA THR A 178 -24.49 -5.79 0.24
C THR A 178 -24.76 -5.59 -1.25
N PRO A 179 -23.75 -5.22 -2.05
CA PRO A 179 -23.88 -5.09 -3.50
C PRO A 179 -24.35 -6.37 -4.21
N GLN A 180 -24.27 -7.52 -3.55
CA GLN A 180 -24.74 -8.83 -4.04
C GLN A 180 -26.16 -9.18 -3.56
N GLY A 181 -26.87 -8.26 -2.91
CA GLY A 181 -28.25 -8.46 -2.43
C GLY A 181 -28.38 -9.23 -1.12
N GLY A 182 -27.28 -9.45 -0.38
CA GLY A 182 -27.29 -10.04 0.96
C GLY A 182 -27.48 -9.00 2.06
N VAL A 183 -27.72 -9.43 3.30
CA VAL A 183 -27.67 -8.55 4.48
C VAL A 183 -26.26 -8.61 5.07
N GLY A 184 -25.59 -7.47 5.16
CA GLY A 184 -24.27 -7.30 5.77
C GLY A 184 -24.31 -6.34 6.97
N GLY A 185 -23.16 -6.13 7.62
CA GLY A 185 -22.97 -5.13 8.67
C GLY A 185 -22.80 -5.67 10.10
N VAL A 186 -23.18 -6.92 10.39
CA VAL A 186 -23.12 -7.45 11.77
C VAL A 186 -21.85 -8.25 12.05
N GLN A 187 -20.69 -7.65 11.81
CA GLN A 187 -19.41 -8.25 12.23
C GLN A 187 -18.69 -7.30 13.17
N THR A 188 -18.43 -7.77 14.39
CA THR A 188 -17.47 -7.13 15.30
C THR A 188 -16.24 -8.01 15.43
N ARG A 189 -15.07 -7.39 15.53
CA ARG A 189 -13.75 -8.00 15.58
C ARG A 189 -12.94 -7.36 16.69
N SER A 190 -12.25 -8.18 17.45
CA SER A 190 -11.17 -7.79 18.35
C SER A 190 -9.89 -8.52 17.94
N VAL A 191 -8.74 -7.89 18.15
CA VAL A 191 -7.43 -8.49 17.88
C VAL A 191 -6.53 -8.24 19.07
N SER A 192 -5.97 -9.30 19.63
CA SER A 192 -4.89 -9.23 20.62
C SER A 192 -3.62 -9.81 20.01
N ARG A 193 -2.48 -9.21 20.33
CA ARG A 193 -1.16 -9.68 19.92
C ARG A 193 -0.24 -9.75 21.12
N MET A 194 0.49 -10.85 21.22
CA MET A 194 1.60 -11.03 22.14
C MET A 194 2.78 -11.62 21.35
N GLY A 195 3.82 -10.83 21.11
CA GLY A 195 4.92 -11.26 20.25
C GLY A 195 4.49 -11.54 18.82
N ASN A 196 4.71 -12.76 18.35
CA ASN A 196 4.27 -13.26 17.05
C ASN A 196 2.90 -13.99 17.11
N LEU A 197 2.31 -14.13 18.30
CA LEU A 197 0.97 -14.68 18.47
C LEU A 197 -0.05 -13.57 18.20
N VAL A 198 -0.91 -13.76 17.19
CA VAL A 198 -2.06 -12.90 16.93
C VAL A 198 -3.34 -13.70 17.13
N LEU A 199 -4.18 -13.25 18.06
CA LEU A 199 -5.50 -13.80 18.33
C LEU A 199 -6.55 -12.82 17.81
N ALA A 200 -7.27 -13.21 16.75
CA ALA A 200 -8.38 -12.45 16.22
C ALA A 200 -9.70 -13.17 16.53
N LEU A 201 -10.61 -12.49 17.22
CA LEU A 201 -11.96 -12.98 17.47
C LEU A 201 -12.95 -12.15 16.65
N ALA A 202 -13.73 -12.82 15.80
CA ALA A 202 -14.81 -12.20 15.06
C ALA A 202 -16.14 -12.85 15.41
N VAL A 203 -17.13 -12.04 15.75
CA VAL A 203 -18.51 -12.49 16.01
C VAL A 203 -19.37 -12.01 14.85
N ARG A 204 -20.06 -12.95 14.21
CA ARG A 204 -21.13 -12.69 13.23
C ARG A 204 -22.46 -13.05 13.89
N LEU A 205 -23.43 -12.15 13.84
CA LEU A 205 -24.82 -12.41 14.27
C LEU A 205 -25.69 -12.72 13.05
#